data_AF-A0A7N5JDF5-F1
#
_entry.id   AF-A0A7N5JDF5-F1
#
_cell.length_a   1.000
_cell.length_b   1.000
_cell.length_c   1.000
_cell.angle_alpha   90.00
_cell.angle_beta   90.00
_cell.angle_gamma   90.00
#
_symmetry.space_group_name_H-M   'P 1'
#
loop_
_entity.id
_entity.type
_entity.pdbx_description
1 polymer ?
#
loop_
_entity_poly.entity_id
_entity_poly.type
_entity_poly.pdbx_seq_one_letter_code
_entity_poly.pdbx_strand_id
1 'polypeptide(L)'
;MAGIRKLELEEALALGSGWRHACHALLYAPDPGTLFGRIPLRYAVLVRGAAPPRPAPSPSPGDAGRAPGRPCFPLPQMQMRFDGRLGFPGGFVSVHDGGLEAGLNRELTEELGKAAADFRVERADYRSSHAGPGTRIVAHFYAKRLTLQQLVAVEMGAPRAKDHGLEVLGLVRVPLYTLRDGVGGLPAFLENSFIGAAKEQLLEALQDLELVEPGSFTARKIALPR
;
A
#
# COMPACT_ATOMS: atom_id res chain seq x y z
N MET A 1 18.28 11.77 4.94
CA MET A 1 17.47 11.58 3.72
C MET A 1 17.54 12.84 2.87
N ALA A 2 18.65 13.03 2.16
CA ALA A 2 18.83 14.16 1.25
C ALA A 2 18.80 13.62 -0.18
N GLY A 3 17.87 14.10 -1.01
CA GLY A 3 17.94 13.94 -2.47
C GLY A 3 16.70 13.41 -3.20
N ILE A 4 15.64 12.95 -2.52
CA ILE A 4 14.37 12.65 -3.20
C ILE A 4 13.61 13.96 -3.38
N ARG A 5 13.35 14.35 -4.64
CA ARG A 5 12.64 15.57 -5.02
C ARG A 5 11.22 15.21 -5.45
N LYS A 6 10.22 15.85 -4.85
CA LYS A 6 8.82 15.81 -5.32
C LYS A 6 8.68 16.67 -6.57
N LEU A 7 7.96 16.16 -7.56
CA LEU A 7 7.72 16.78 -8.85
C LEU A 7 6.22 16.89 -9.10
N GLU A 8 5.82 17.99 -9.74
CA GLU A 8 4.48 18.08 -10.30
C GLU A 8 4.33 17.10 -11.47
N LEU A 9 3.12 16.61 -11.73
CA LEU A 9 2.89 15.62 -12.78
C LEU A 9 3.31 16.15 -14.15
N GLU A 10 2.98 17.41 -14.46
CA GLU A 10 3.35 18.05 -15.73
C GLU A 10 4.88 18.17 -15.86
N GLU A 11 5.57 18.56 -14.79
CA GLU A 11 7.03 18.62 -14.77
C GLU A 11 7.63 17.22 -15.01
N ALA A 12 7.09 16.20 -14.35
CA ALA A 12 7.54 14.83 -14.49
C ALA A 12 7.33 14.28 -15.91
N LEU A 13 6.20 14.60 -16.55
CA LEU A 13 5.90 14.18 -17.92
C LEU A 13 6.69 14.96 -18.98
N ALA A 14 7.13 16.17 -18.66
CA ALA A 14 7.98 16.98 -19.52
C ALA A 14 9.47 16.57 -19.46
N LEU A 15 9.83 15.62 -18.60
CA LEU A 15 11.18 15.06 -18.56
C LEU A 15 11.52 14.38 -19.89
N GLY A 16 12.72 14.64 -20.42
CA GLY A 16 13.13 14.11 -21.71
C GLY A 16 13.26 12.58 -21.73
N SER A 17 13.37 12.00 -22.93
CA SER A 17 13.42 10.54 -23.19
C SER A 17 14.53 9.75 -22.47
N GLY A 18 15.50 10.44 -21.88
CA GLY A 18 16.51 9.84 -21.00
C GLY A 18 16.01 9.47 -19.60
N TRP A 19 14.76 9.81 -19.26
CA TRP A 19 14.10 9.48 -18.01
C TRP A 19 13.19 8.26 -18.16
N ARG A 20 13.25 7.38 -17.16
CA ARG A 20 12.37 6.21 -17.06
C ARG A 20 11.28 6.50 -16.04
N HIS A 21 10.08 6.04 -16.34
CA HIS A 21 8.92 6.22 -15.49
C HIS A 21 8.62 4.89 -14.81
N ALA A 22 8.43 4.91 -13.50
CA ALA A 22 7.92 3.78 -12.74
C ALA A 22 6.61 4.20 -12.08
N CYS A 23 5.60 3.34 -12.12
CA CYS A 23 4.31 3.58 -11.49
C CYS A 23 4.07 2.52 -10.43
N HIS A 24 3.62 2.95 -9.26
CA HIS A 24 3.25 2.03 -8.19
C HIS A 24 1.92 2.44 -7.56
N ALA A 25 1.21 1.45 -6.99
CA ALA A 25 -0.11 1.66 -6.41
C ALA A 25 -0.20 1.19 -4.95
N LEU A 26 -0.71 2.06 -4.09
CA LEU A 26 -1.28 1.69 -2.80
C LEU A 26 -2.70 1.17 -3.02
N LEU A 27 -2.90 -0.14 -2.86
CA LEU A 27 -4.24 -0.72 -2.83
C LEU A 27 -4.71 -0.77 -1.38
N TYR A 28 -5.88 -0.19 -1.10
CA TYR A 28 -6.40 -0.12 0.26
C TYR A 28 -7.92 -0.31 0.31
N ALA A 29 -8.43 -0.97 1.36
CA ALA A 29 -9.87 -1.19 1.52
C ALA A 29 -10.30 -1.08 2.98
N PRO A 30 -11.47 -0.48 3.29
CA PRO A 30 -11.97 -0.35 4.66
C PRO A 30 -12.20 -1.74 5.29
N ASP A 31 -11.67 -1.97 6.48
CA ASP A 31 -11.82 -3.23 7.21
C ASP A 31 -12.54 -3.01 8.56
N PRO A 32 -13.74 -3.60 8.77
CA PRO A 32 -14.48 -3.46 10.01
C PRO A 32 -14.03 -4.43 11.12
N GLY A 33 -13.09 -5.33 10.84
CA GLY A 33 -12.71 -6.40 11.76
C GLY A 33 -11.93 -5.92 12.98
N THR A 34 -11.62 -6.84 13.89
CA THR A 34 -10.85 -6.55 15.12
C THR A 34 -9.78 -7.62 15.37
N LEU A 35 -8.53 -7.20 15.54
CA LEU A 35 -7.43 -8.02 16.03
C LEU A 35 -7.65 -8.35 17.51
N PHE A 36 -7.55 -9.64 17.85
CA PHE A 36 -7.82 -10.18 19.19
C PHE A 36 -9.19 -9.81 19.78
N GLY A 37 -10.19 -9.50 18.93
CA GLY A 37 -11.53 -9.09 19.36
C GLY A 37 -11.61 -7.72 20.04
N ARG A 38 -10.51 -6.96 20.09
CA ARG A 38 -10.43 -5.71 20.90
C ARG A 38 -9.72 -4.56 20.20
N ILE A 39 -8.76 -4.84 19.33
CA ILE A 39 -8.01 -3.82 18.59
C ILE A 39 -8.63 -3.75 17.21
N PRO A 40 -9.33 -2.68 16.81
CA PRO A 40 -9.91 -2.65 15.48
C PRO A 40 -8.81 -2.87 14.44
N LEU A 41 -9.06 -3.78 13.47
CA LEU A 41 -8.25 -4.00 12.26
C LEU A 41 -8.36 -2.79 11.36
N ARG A 42 -8.37 -1.57 11.92
CA ARG A 42 -7.95 -0.36 11.22
C ARG A 42 -6.82 -0.74 10.27
N TYR A 43 -5.96 -1.67 10.74
CA TYR A 43 -4.65 -2.10 10.31
C TYR A 43 -4.39 -3.58 10.60
N ALA A 44 -3.71 -4.32 9.71
CA ALA A 44 -3.32 -5.72 9.90
C ALA A 44 -2.17 -6.10 8.97
N VAL A 45 -1.48 -7.19 9.28
CA VAL A 45 -0.41 -7.86 8.51
C VAL A 45 -0.90 -9.27 8.21
N LEU A 46 -0.67 -9.77 6.99
CA LEU A 46 -0.67 -11.21 6.75
C LEU A 46 0.78 -11.65 6.51
N VAL A 47 1.37 -12.32 7.50
CA VAL A 47 2.48 -13.25 7.25
C VAL A 47 1.86 -14.64 7.34
N ARG A 48 1.97 -15.39 6.24
CA ARG A 48 1.30 -16.67 6.01
C ARG A 48 1.65 -17.70 7.10
N GLY A 49 0.62 -18.29 7.71
CA GLY A 49 0.68 -19.52 8.47
C GLY A 49 -0.67 -20.25 8.41
N ALA A 50 -0.78 -21.21 7.46
CA ALA A 50 -1.78 -22.28 7.34
C ALA A 50 -3.32 -21.97 7.40
N ALA A 51 -3.99 -22.43 6.33
CA ALA A 51 -5.42 -22.74 6.15
C ALA A 51 -6.48 -21.62 6.34
N PRO A 52 -7.49 -21.54 5.45
CA PRO A 52 -8.61 -20.60 5.62
C PRO A 52 -9.49 -21.01 6.81
N PRO A 53 -9.98 -20.06 7.63
CA PRO A 53 -10.98 -20.35 8.65
C PRO A 53 -12.31 -20.72 7.98
N ARG A 54 -13.01 -21.72 8.54
CA ARG A 54 -14.37 -22.10 8.14
C ARG A 54 -15.34 -20.92 8.34
N PRO A 55 -16.37 -20.77 7.49
CA PRO A 55 -17.34 -19.70 7.65
C PRO A 55 -18.08 -19.83 8.99
N ALA A 56 -18.19 -18.71 9.71
CA ALA A 56 -18.97 -18.60 10.94
C ALA A 56 -20.48 -18.70 10.64
N PRO A 57 -21.29 -19.24 11.56
CA PRO A 57 -22.74 -19.33 11.37
C PRO A 57 -23.38 -17.93 11.33
N SER A 58 -24.40 -17.80 10.48
CA SER A 58 -25.18 -16.59 10.25
C SER A 58 -25.90 -16.11 11.53
N PRO A 59 -25.87 -14.80 11.86
CA PRO A 59 -26.62 -14.28 13.00
C PRO A 59 -28.12 -14.15 12.70
N SER A 60 -28.92 -14.52 13.68
CA SER A 60 -30.39 -14.37 13.72
C SER A 60 -30.79 -12.89 13.78
N PRO A 61 -31.98 -12.49 13.26
CA PRO A 61 -32.38 -11.09 13.23
C PRO A 61 -33.01 -10.70 14.56
N GLY A 62 -32.38 -9.75 15.26
CA GLY A 62 -32.97 -9.13 16.44
C GLY A 62 -31.93 -8.54 17.37
N ASP A 63 -31.45 -7.33 17.08
CA ASP A 63 -31.60 -6.23 18.03
C ASP A 63 -31.30 -4.87 17.41
N ALA A 64 -32.12 -3.89 17.76
CA ALA A 64 -32.08 -2.53 17.28
C ALA A 64 -31.01 -1.70 18.01
N GLY A 65 -30.39 -0.75 17.31
CA GLY A 65 -29.51 0.23 17.93
C GLY A 65 -28.53 0.84 16.94
N ARG A 66 -28.88 1.98 16.36
CA ARG A 66 -27.99 2.77 15.50
C ARG A 66 -26.81 3.28 16.33
N ALA A 67 -25.72 2.51 16.37
CA ALA A 67 -24.44 2.98 16.89
C ALA A 67 -23.89 4.08 15.98
N PRO A 68 -23.22 5.12 16.52
CA PRO A 68 -22.47 6.08 15.69
C PRO A 68 -21.46 5.29 14.85
N GLY A 69 -21.41 5.59 13.54
CA GLY A 69 -20.63 4.83 12.58
C GLY A 69 -19.20 4.66 13.07
N ARG A 70 -18.81 3.41 13.36
CA ARG A 70 -17.43 3.10 13.71
C ARG A 70 -16.56 3.50 12.52
N PRO A 71 -15.53 4.33 12.71
CA PRO A 71 -14.66 4.70 11.62
C PRO A 71 -13.97 3.42 11.11
N CYS A 72 -14.34 3.02 9.89
CA CYS A 72 -13.76 1.88 9.19
C CYS A 72 -12.54 2.40 8.45
N PHE A 73 -11.36 2.05 8.96
CA PHE A 73 -10.10 2.44 8.35
C PHE A 73 -9.60 1.33 7.44
N PRO A 74 -8.88 1.68 6.37
CA PRO A 74 -8.50 0.72 5.38
C PRO A 74 -7.13 0.10 5.57
N LEU A 75 -6.97 -1.10 5.03
CA LEU A 75 -5.73 -1.87 5.05
C LEU A 75 -4.93 -1.63 3.77
N PRO A 76 -3.81 -0.88 3.83
CA PRO A 76 -2.97 -0.70 2.68
C PRO A 76 -2.11 -1.94 2.45
N GLN A 77 -1.77 -2.21 1.20
CA GLN A 77 -1.00 -3.37 0.79
C GLN A 77 0.38 -2.97 0.24
N MET A 78 1.40 -3.72 0.65
CA MET A 78 2.77 -3.65 0.16
C MET A 78 3.26 -5.05 -0.22
N GLN A 79 4.42 -5.13 -0.87
CA GLN A 79 5.05 -6.37 -1.29
C GLN A 79 6.50 -6.47 -0.84
N MET A 80 6.90 -7.67 -0.41
CA MET A 80 8.31 -8.03 -0.28
C MET A 80 8.86 -8.34 -1.67
N ARG A 81 9.91 -7.61 -2.06
CA ARG A 81 10.57 -7.75 -3.36
C ARG A 81 11.74 -8.73 -3.30
N PHE A 82 12.20 -9.17 -4.46
CA PHE A 82 13.37 -10.04 -4.61
C PHE A 82 14.66 -9.50 -3.96
N ASP A 83 14.80 -8.17 -3.83
CA ASP A 83 15.95 -7.52 -3.22
C ASP A 83 15.83 -7.38 -1.68
N GLY A 84 14.83 -8.02 -1.08
CA GLY A 84 14.60 -8.04 0.37
C GLY A 84 14.03 -6.74 0.94
N ARG A 85 13.56 -5.82 0.08
CA ARG A 85 12.95 -4.55 0.49
C ARG A 85 11.44 -4.57 0.28
N LEU A 86 10.74 -3.81 1.12
CA LEU A 86 9.31 -3.55 0.98
C LEU A 86 9.07 -2.45 -0.06
N GLY A 87 8.10 -2.68 -0.94
CA GLY A 87 7.66 -1.71 -1.93
C GLY A 87 6.16 -1.84 -2.23
N PHE A 88 5.69 -1.06 -3.18
CA PHE A 88 4.33 -1.16 -3.69
C PHE A 88 4.30 -2.00 -4.96
N PRO A 89 3.17 -2.65 -5.28
CA PRO A 89 2.98 -3.30 -6.57
C PRO A 89 2.98 -2.27 -7.70
N GLY A 90 3.51 -2.68 -8.85
CA GLY A 90 3.78 -1.86 -10.03
C GLY A 90 5.23 -1.96 -10.48
N GLY A 91 5.56 -1.23 -11.54
CA GLY A 91 6.83 -1.41 -12.25
C GLY A 91 7.15 -0.26 -13.19
N PHE A 92 8.12 -0.49 -14.07
CA PHE A 92 8.47 0.47 -15.10
C PHE A 92 7.39 0.54 -16.18
N VAL A 93 7.05 1.75 -16.59
CA VAL A 93 6.05 2.02 -17.61
C VAL A 93 6.64 2.82 -18.76
N SER A 94 6.08 2.59 -19.95
CA SER A 94 6.34 3.40 -21.13
C SER A 94 5.21 4.40 -21.29
N VAL A 95 5.53 5.69 -21.23
CA VAL A 95 4.54 6.78 -21.36
C VAL A 95 3.91 6.78 -22.77
N HIS A 96 4.65 6.33 -23.79
CA HIS A 96 4.19 6.28 -25.17
C HIS A 96 3.22 5.12 -25.44
N ASP A 97 3.20 4.09 -24.59
CA ASP A 97 2.38 2.89 -24.76
C ASP A 97 1.06 2.99 -23.96
N GLY A 98 0.26 4.01 -24.27
CA GLY A 98 -1.06 4.21 -23.66
C GLY A 98 -1.05 4.97 -22.32
N GLY A 99 0.10 5.54 -21.94
CA GLY A 99 0.24 6.39 -20.75
C GLY A 99 0.55 5.64 -19.46
N LEU A 100 0.76 6.42 -18.38
CA LEU A 100 1.16 5.92 -17.06
C LEU A 100 0.16 4.90 -16.50
N GLU A 101 -1.13 5.21 -16.56
CA GLU A 101 -2.19 4.36 -16.01
C GLU A 101 -2.32 3.04 -16.77
N ALA A 102 -2.20 3.05 -18.10
CA ALA A 102 -2.26 1.82 -18.89
C ALA A 102 -1.09 0.87 -18.56
N GLY A 103 0.12 1.42 -18.45
CA GLY A 103 1.29 0.69 -17.99
C GLY A 103 1.09 0.12 -16.59
N LEU A 104 0.68 0.96 -15.63
CA LEU A 104 0.47 0.54 -14.25
C LEU A 104 -0.55 -0.61 -14.13
N ASN A 105 -1.71 -0.51 -14.80
CA ASN A 105 -2.72 -1.57 -14.72
C ASN A 105 -2.24 -2.90 -15.33
N ARG A 106 -1.37 -2.86 -16.35
CA ARG A 106 -0.72 -4.06 -16.89
C ARG A 106 0.21 -4.68 -15.84
N GLU A 107 1.13 -3.89 -15.28
CA GLU A 107 2.07 -4.36 -14.24
C GLU A 107 1.32 -4.98 -13.05
N LEU A 108 0.26 -4.32 -12.55
CA LEU A 108 -0.56 -4.85 -11.45
C LEU A 108 -1.20 -6.20 -11.80
N THR A 109 -1.60 -6.42 -13.05
CA THR A 109 -2.19 -7.70 -13.45
C THR A 109 -1.15 -8.82 -13.52
N GLU A 110 0.09 -8.50 -13.90
CA GLU A 110 1.20 -9.46 -13.95
C GLU A 110 1.66 -9.86 -12.53
N GLU A 111 1.83 -8.86 -11.64
CA GLU A 111 2.31 -9.07 -10.28
C GLU A 111 1.27 -9.64 -9.31
N LEU A 112 0.00 -9.22 -9.44
CA LEU A 112 -1.08 -9.55 -8.50
C LEU A 112 -2.08 -10.59 -9.05
N GLY A 113 -1.99 -10.89 -10.35
CA GLY A 113 -2.84 -11.86 -11.03
C GLY A 113 -4.22 -11.32 -11.42
N LYS A 114 -5.10 -12.23 -11.87
CA LYS A 114 -6.38 -11.90 -12.52
C LYS A 114 -7.33 -11.04 -11.69
N ALA A 115 -7.29 -11.14 -10.36
CA ALA A 115 -8.13 -10.33 -9.48
C ALA A 115 -7.83 -8.82 -9.59
N ALA A 116 -6.63 -8.44 -10.05
CA ALA A 116 -6.31 -7.04 -10.33
C ALA A 116 -7.05 -6.48 -11.55
N ALA A 117 -7.57 -7.33 -12.44
CA ALA A 117 -8.37 -6.89 -13.59
C ALA A 117 -9.79 -6.44 -13.22
N ASP A 118 -10.25 -6.74 -11.99
CA ASP A 118 -11.59 -6.37 -11.50
C ASP A 118 -11.67 -4.90 -11.04
N PHE A 119 -10.54 -4.17 -11.08
CA PHE A 119 -10.49 -2.73 -10.84
C PHE A 119 -9.52 -2.08 -11.82
N ARG A 120 -9.60 -0.75 -11.91
CA ARG A 120 -8.66 0.05 -12.69
C ARG A 120 -8.12 1.19 -11.85
N VAL A 121 -6.82 1.39 -11.89
CA VAL A 121 -6.17 2.61 -11.39
C VAL A 121 -6.29 3.68 -12.47
N GLU A 122 -6.81 4.84 -12.08
CA GLU A 122 -7.12 5.95 -12.98
C GLU A 122 -6.35 7.22 -12.57
N ARG A 123 -6.44 8.27 -13.41
CA ARG A 123 -5.79 9.56 -13.12
C ARG A 123 -6.25 10.17 -11.79
N ALA A 124 -7.51 9.96 -11.40
CA ALA A 124 -8.04 10.43 -10.12
C ALA A 124 -7.38 9.75 -8.90
N ASP A 125 -6.75 8.58 -9.11
CA ASP A 125 -6.02 7.86 -8.08
C ASP A 125 -4.58 8.37 -7.94
N TYR A 126 -4.09 9.25 -8.82
CA TYR A 126 -2.73 9.81 -8.75
C TYR A 126 -2.53 10.64 -7.48
N ARG A 127 -1.34 10.56 -6.87
CA ARG A 127 -1.00 11.29 -5.64
C ARG A 127 0.29 12.09 -5.75
N SER A 128 1.36 11.49 -6.26
CA SER A 128 2.66 12.17 -6.29
C SER A 128 3.64 11.58 -7.29
N SER A 129 4.64 12.38 -7.65
CA SER A 129 5.80 11.96 -8.44
C SER A 129 7.07 12.31 -7.68
N HIS A 130 8.00 11.37 -7.62
CA HIS A 130 9.27 11.53 -6.91
C HIS A 130 10.45 11.14 -7.79
N ALA A 131 11.49 11.97 -7.81
CA ALA A 131 12.75 11.67 -8.48
C ALA A 131 13.87 11.54 -7.44
N GLY A 132 14.61 10.44 -7.49
CA GLY A 132 15.77 10.22 -6.62
C GLY A 132 17.06 10.85 -7.19
N PRO A 133 18.07 11.10 -6.35
CA PRO A 133 19.34 11.64 -6.81
C PRO A 133 20.13 10.56 -7.58
N GLY A 134 20.83 10.94 -8.65
CA GLY A 134 21.76 10.05 -9.35
C GLY A 134 21.13 8.97 -10.24
N THR A 135 19.80 8.88 -10.33
CA THR A 135 19.10 8.01 -11.27
C THR A 135 18.12 8.84 -12.10
N ARG A 136 18.03 8.56 -13.40
CA ARG A 136 17.02 9.18 -14.27
C ARG A 136 15.71 8.38 -14.21
N ILE A 137 15.18 8.24 -13.00
CA ILE A 137 13.94 7.53 -12.73
C ILE A 137 12.99 8.45 -11.99
N VAL A 138 11.77 8.56 -12.48
CA VAL A 138 10.66 9.18 -11.76
C VAL A 138 9.67 8.11 -11.33
N ALA A 139 9.36 8.09 -10.05
CA ALA A 139 8.40 7.18 -9.44
C ALA A 139 7.07 7.90 -9.22
N HIS A 140 6.09 7.56 -10.04
CA HIS A 140 4.70 7.98 -9.89
C HIS A 140 3.98 7.07 -8.92
N PHE A 141 3.11 7.65 -8.11
CA PHE A 141 2.42 6.96 -7.04
C PHE A 141 0.93 7.23 -7.09
N TYR A 142 0.16 6.16 -6.94
CA TYR A 142 -1.29 6.15 -6.98
C TYR A 142 -1.84 5.50 -5.72
N ALA A 143 -3.03 5.90 -5.30
CA ALA A 143 -3.74 5.28 -4.18
C ALA A 143 -5.16 4.91 -4.61
N LYS A 144 -5.42 3.60 -4.72
CA LYS A 144 -6.72 3.06 -5.12
C LYS A 144 -7.48 2.49 -3.93
N ARG A 145 -8.66 3.05 -3.68
CA ARG A 145 -9.63 2.48 -2.76
C ARG A 145 -10.36 1.31 -3.41
N LEU A 146 -10.33 0.16 -2.76
CA LEU A 146 -11.05 -1.06 -3.13
C LEU A 146 -12.11 -1.40 -2.09
N THR A 147 -12.99 -2.33 -2.43
CA THR A 147 -13.78 -3.07 -1.43
C THR A 147 -12.89 -4.09 -0.72
N LEU A 148 -13.24 -4.48 0.51
CA LEU A 148 -12.49 -5.50 1.25
C LEU A 148 -12.46 -6.84 0.50
N GLN A 149 -13.55 -7.18 -0.18
CA GLN A 149 -13.65 -8.37 -1.01
C GLN A 149 -12.65 -8.35 -2.17
N GLN A 150 -12.53 -7.23 -2.89
CA GLN A 150 -11.54 -7.07 -3.96
C GLN A 150 -10.11 -7.20 -3.42
N LEU A 151 -9.81 -6.56 -2.29
CA LEU A 151 -8.47 -6.64 -1.68
C LEU A 151 -8.12 -8.08 -1.26
N VAL A 152 -9.07 -8.80 -0.66
CA VAL A 152 -8.89 -10.22 -0.32
C VAL A 152 -8.74 -11.09 -1.58
N ALA A 153 -9.48 -10.81 -2.65
CA ALA A 153 -9.34 -11.54 -3.91
C ALA A 153 -7.94 -11.37 -4.51
N VAL A 154 -7.38 -10.15 -4.46
CA VAL A 154 -5.99 -9.85 -4.84
C VAL A 154 -5.01 -10.70 -4.02
N GLU A 155 -5.16 -10.72 -2.69
CA GLU A 155 -4.27 -11.49 -1.80
C GLU A 155 -4.31 -12.99 -2.06
N MET A 156 -5.49 -13.52 -2.34
CA MET A 156 -5.68 -14.94 -2.65
C MET A 156 -5.13 -15.32 -4.03
N GLY A 157 -5.12 -14.37 -4.97
CA GLY A 157 -4.64 -14.54 -6.34
C GLY A 157 -3.14 -14.38 -6.49
N ALA A 158 -2.53 -13.43 -5.79
CA ALA A 158 -1.13 -13.04 -5.96
C ALA A 158 -0.10 -14.18 -5.81
N PRO A 159 -0.26 -15.17 -4.91
CA PRO A 159 0.66 -16.31 -4.86
C PRO A 159 0.65 -17.21 -6.10
N ARG A 160 -0.30 -17.02 -7.02
CA ARG A 160 -0.41 -17.74 -8.30
C ARG A 160 -0.11 -16.82 -9.49
N ALA A 161 0.25 -15.57 -9.23
CA ALA A 161 0.63 -14.61 -10.25
C ALA A 161 1.98 -15.00 -10.87
N LYS A 162 2.23 -14.46 -12.07
CA LYS A 162 3.40 -14.82 -12.89
C LYS A 162 4.71 -14.52 -12.16
N ASP A 163 4.75 -13.43 -11.41
CA ASP A 163 5.98 -12.92 -10.80
C ASP A 163 6.18 -13.40 -9.36
N HIS A 164 5.25 -14.21 -8.84
CA HIS A 164 5.35 -14.76 -7.50
C HIS A 164 6.51 -15.76 -7.38
N GLY A 165 7.39 -15.54 -6.39
CA GLY A 165 8.60 -16.32 -6.19
C GLY A 165 9.76 -15.94 -7.11
N LEU A 166 9.56 -14.95 -7.99
CA LEU A 166 10.60 -14.33 -8.82
C LEU A 166 10.86 -12.91 -8.33
N GLU A 167 10.14 -11.92 -8.87
CA GLU A 167 10.31 -10.52 -8.51
C GLU A 167 9.57 -10.16 -7.21
N VAL A 168 8.49 -10.88 -6.91
CA VAL A 168 7.61 -10.67 -5.75
C VAL A 168 7.62 -11.89 -4.83
N LEU A 169 8.10 -11.71 -3.60
CA LEU A 169 8.21 -12.78 -2.60
C LEU A 169 6.96 -12.93 -1.72
N GLY A 170 6.08 -11.92 -1.70
CA GLY A 170 4.79 -12.01 -1.04
C GLY A 170 4.19 -10.66 -0.67
N LEU A 171 2.87 -10.62 -0.56
CA LEU A 171 2.13 -9.44 -0.12
C LEU A 171 2.08 -9.37 1.41
N VAL A 172 2.19 -8.15 1.91
CA VAL A 172 2.02 -7.81 3.32
C VAL A 172 1.02 -6.67 3.43
N ARG A 173 0.06 -6.81 4.36
CA ARG A 173 -0.79 -5.68 4.75
C ARG A 173 -0.03 -4.79 5.73
N VAL A 174 -0.25 -3.47 5.67
CA VAL A 174 0.41 -2.50 6.54
C VAL A 174 -0.36 -2.38 7.87
N PRO A 175 0.31 -2.59 9.02
CA PRO A 175 -0.32 -2.45 10.33
C PRO A 175 -0.25 -0.98 10.77
N LEU A 176 -1.09 -0.08 10.27
CA LEU A 176 -1.18 1.29 10.79
C LEU A 176 -1.69 1.43 12.27
N TYR A 177 -1.83 0.35 13.06
CA TYR A 177 -2.14 0.41 14.50
C TYR A 177 -0.86 0.57 15.30
N THR A 178 -0.95 1.03 16.54
CA THR A 178 0.18 1.00 17.49
C THR A 178 -0.23 0.22 18.73
N LEU A 179 0.57 -0.79 19.08
CA LEU A 179 0.36 -1.60 20.28
C LEU A 179 0.64 -0.77 21.55
N ARG A 180 0.21 -1.28 22.71
CA ARG A 180 0.33 -0.57 24.00
C ARG A 180 1.79 -0.30 24.42
N ASP A 181 2.74 -1.05 23.89
CA ASP A 181 4.17 -0.85 24.09
C ASP A 181 4.71 0.40 23.36
N GLY A 182 3.90 1.02 22.49
CA GLY A 182 4.29 2.17 21.68
C GLY A 182 5.23 1.83 20.52
N VAL A 183 5.52 0.55 20.28
CA VAL A 183 6.50 0.07 19.30
C VAL A 183 5.85 -0.86 18.27
N GLY A 184 5.06 -1.84 18.72
CA GLY A 184 4.47 -2.83 17.82
C GLY A 184 3.41 -2.22 16.88
N GLY A 185 3.32 -2.75 15.66
CA GLY A 185 2.42 -2.24 14.62
C GLY A 185 3.14 -1.30 13.65
N LEU A 186 2.60 -0.10 13.42
CA LEU A 186 3.10 0.85 12.43
C LEU A 186 4.52 1.29 12.70
N PRO A 187 4.90 1.64 13.95
CA PRO A 187 6.27 2.06 14.22
C PRO A 187 7.27 0.96 13.86
N ALA A 188 7.06 -0.27 14.34
CA ALA A 188 7.90 -1.41 13.98
C ALA A 188 7.87 -1.72 12.47
N PHE A 189 6.73 -1.57 11.79
CA PHE A 189 6.66 -1.76 10.35
C PHE A 189 7.53 -0.75 9.59
N LEU A 190 7.53 0.51 10.02
CA LEU A 190 8.33 1.58 9.40
C LEU A 190 9.84 1.42 9.62
N GLU A 191 10.27 0.57 10.55
CA GLU A 191 11.70 0.21 10.74
C GLU A 191 12.20 -0.84 9.73
N ASN A 192 11.32 -1.40 8.88
CA ASN A 192 11.74 -2.29 7.80
C ASN A 192 12.52 -1.53 6.70
N SER A 193 13.20 -2.29 5.85
CA SER A 193 13.88 -1.75 4.67
C SER A 193 12.89 -1.52 3.54
N PHE A 194 12.81 -0.28 3.04
CA PHE A 194 11.94 0.11 1.91
C PHE A 194 12.75 0.41 0.65
N ILE A 195 12.16 0.16 -0.52
CA ILE A 195 12.76 0.51 -1.81
C ILE A 195 12.49 1.98 -2.15
N GLY A 196 13.53 2.69 -2.64
CA GLY A 196 13.38 4.03 -3.20
C GLY A 196 12.61 4.98 -2.28
N ALA A 197 11.55 5.59 -2.82
CA ALA A 197 10.67 6.53 -2.12
C ALA A 197 9.43 5.86 -1.49
N ALA A 198 9.37 4.52 -1.40
CA ALA A 198 8.17 3.81 -0.99
C ALA A 198 7.75 4.13 0.46
N LYS A 199 8.71 4.40 1.35
CA LYS A 199 8.41 4.79 2.74
C LYS A 199 7.78 6.18 2.80
N GLU A 200 8.33 7.14 2.07
CA GLU A 200 7.81 8.51 1.98
C GLU A 200 6.43 8.52 1.32
N GLN A 201 6.27 7.80 0.21
CA GLN A 201 4.98 7.62 -0.48
C GLN A 201 3.92 7.03 0.45
N LEU A 202 4.29 6.03 1.26
CA LEU A 202 3.40 5.49 2.28
C LEU A 202 2.99 6.60 3.25
N LEU A 203 3.94 7.26 3.92
CA LEU A 203 3.67 8.27 4.95
C LEU A 203 2.80 9.43 4.43
N GLU A 204 3.10 9.95 3.23
CA GLU A 204 2.28 10.97 2.56
C GLU A 204 0.85 10.47 2.33
N ALA A 205 0.68 9.26 1.78
CA ALA A 205 -0.63 8.69 1.51
C ALA A 205 -1.46 8.49 2.78
N LEU A 206 -0.83 8.03 3.86
CA LEU A 206 -1.50 7.82 5.14
C LEU A 206 -2.03 9.13 5.74
N GLN A 207 -1.29 10.22 5.54
CA GLN A 207 -1.68 11.55 5.99
C GLN A 207 -2.77 12.14 5.09
N ASP A 208 -2.56 12.14 3.77
CA ASP A 208 -3.46 12.77 2.79
C ASP A 208 -4.82 12.08 2.72
N LEU A 209 -4.86 10.76 2.92
CA LEU A 209 -6.09 9.98 2.94
C LEU A 209 -6.73 9.93 4.34
N GLU A 210 -6.14 10.61 5.33
CA GLU A 210 -6.60 10.66 6.73
C GLU A 210 -6.77 9.26 7.35
N LEU A 211 -5.86 8.34 7.02
CA LEU A 211 -5.93 6.98 7.52
C LEU A 211 -5.49 6.96 8.99
N VAL A 212 -4.42 7.66 9.32
CA VAL A 212 -3.93 7.76 10.71
C VAL A 212 -4.39 9.06 11.37
N GLU A 213 -4.43 9.08 12.71
CA GLU A 213 -4.75 10.30 13.44
C GLU A 213 -3.68 11.37 13.16
N PRO A 214 -4.09 12.65 12.98
CA PRO A 214 -3.15 13.76 12.86
C PRO A 214 -2.15 13.76 14.02
N GLY A 215 -0.85 13.77 13.71
CA GLY A 215 0.22 13.74 14.71
C GLY A 215 0.71 12.35 15.14
N SER A 216 0.16 11.27 14.58
CA SER A 216 0.64 9.89 14.83
C SER A 216 2.10 9.67 14.40
N PHE A 217 2.61 10.51 13.50
CA PHE A 217 4.00 10.45 13.01
C PHE A 217 4.97 11.35 13.79
N THR A 218 4.50 12.14 14.77
CA THR A 218 5.33 13.13 15.50
C THR A 218 6.06 12.55 16.71
N ALA A 219 6.03 11.23 16.92
CA ALA A 219 6.70 10.60 18.05
C ALA A 219 8.10 10.09 17.66
N ARG A 220 9.12 10.86 18.08
CA ARG A 220 10.54 10.52 18.36
C ARG A 220 11.59 11.29 17.55
N LYS A 221 11.77 12.59 17.87
CA LYS A 221 13.11 13.08 18.22
C LYS A 221 13.46 12.49 19.59
N ILE A 222 13.92 11.25 19.64
CA ILE A 222 14.63 10.77 20.83
C ILE A 222 16.06 11.27 20.69
N ALA A 223 16.43 12.17 21.60
CA ALA A 223 17.80 12.54 21.85
C ALA A 223 18.61 11.26 22.11
N LEU A 224 19.66 11.03 21.31
CA LEU A 224 20.71 10.11 21.71
C LEU A 224 21.35 10.66 23.00
N PRO A 225 21.49 9.87 24.06
CA PRO A 225 22.46 10.19 25.09
C PRO A 225 23.86 10.11 24.48
N ARG A 226 24.69 11.10 24.82
CA ARG A 226 26.13 11.13 24.50
C ARG A 226 26.87 9.99 25.17
#